data_AF-A0A4U0YNT8-F1
#
_entry.id   AF-A0A4U0YNT8-F1
#
_cell.length_a   1.000
_cell.length_b   1.000
_cell.length_c   1.000
_cell.angle_alpha   90.00
_cell.angle_beta   90.00
_cell.angle_gamma   90.00
#
_symmetry.space_group_name_H-M   'P 1'
#
loop_
_entity.id
_entity.type
_entity.pdbx_description
1 polymer ?
#
loop_
_entity_poly.entity_id
_entity_poly.type
_entity_poly.pdbx_seq_one_letter_code
_entity_poly.pdbx_strand_id
1 'polypeptide(L)'
;PLCNWTSSSCGSGQVMACSCSRSNCTDSRCESSADRVLQQRRGQPTLARFIYFRQIAEVTSQERALKADNFSAEFDPSRCVLFLGAGFSAGATNKSKRPGYQNPPVGNGLNTAMKEFASIPADEPSEFTDTANYIISKGLNLYPLLEELYSIRLLTDDQRAILAQPWRRVYTTNYDNSVSVFKAEKKEDISKTVFDLTEVAPKQLPEGATIHLHGSIAKCDPKNIDNSIILTRRSYIEQRVRKSAWWDWFDRDIKTAQYTFFLGYDINDFEPAKYLIKYPGMESRRHFILRQSKSAVAASKVEPFGIRHSFETAGFVERLDRARVSPKPSHENQLQSLRFVDIAKDDKLIDKPTSAEIQELLAFGKLRFDGIRSTFPDSHYTVFRSNTLELCKKKLDEHVTLVIHSKVGNGKSVFGSQLKIKLTQQGYQCFSLRNDITPLPQDIEYLKDLSAPVVFFPHYDSAVTNIHLFAGIAKFVVEMQTSILNVRMQEVRDKLPGPIARVSLDQLDRDDVRSLRALLSKAGLSTLSNSPILKDGLEFREFLLDAYEDQK
;
A
#
# COMPACT_ATOMS: atom_id res chain seq x y z
N PRO A 1 -12.43 40.58 -32.92
CA PRO A 1 -13.42 41.24 -32.01
C PRO A 1 -12.88 41.25 -30.56
N LEU A 2 -11.83 42.08 -30.35
CA LEU A 2 -11.78 43.26 -29.45
C LEU A 2 -11.64 42.87 -27.96
N CYS A 3 -10.43 42.72 -27.42
CA CYS A 3 -9.41 43.73 -27.01
C CYS A 3 -9.76 44.57 -25.76
N ASN A 4 -8.94 44.33 -24.72
CA ASN A 4 -8.46 45.19 -23.63
C ASN A 4 -8.77 46.68 -23.70
N TRP A 5 -9.10 47.29 -22.55
CA TRP A 5 -8.55 48.58 -22.10
C TRP A 5 -8.46 48.66 -20.57
N THR A 6 -7.32 49.17 -20.10
CA THR A 6 -6.93 49.48 -18.72
C THR A 6 -7.03 50.97 -18.41
N SER A 7 -6.87 51.33 -17.13
CA SER A 7 -6.63 52.66 -16.50
C SER A 7 -7.93 53.41 -16.09
N SER A 8 -8.03 54.16 -14.99
CA SER A 8 -7.05 54.88 -14.15
C SER A 8 -7.72 55.28 -12.80
N SER A 9 -7.08 55.07 -11.64
CA SER A 9 -6.47 56.08 -10.74
C SER A 9 -7.37 56.93 -9.81
N CYS A 10 -6.97 56.94 -8.52
CA CYS A 10 -7.01 58.02 -7.51
C CYS A 10 -8.29 58.32 -6.71
N GLY A 11 -8.15 58.34 -5.36
CA GLY A 11 -9.12 58.98 -4.47
C GLY A 11 -9.05 58.57 -2.98
N SER A 12 -8.05 59.10 -2.26
CA SER A 12 -8.12 59.59 -0.85
C SER A 12 -9.01 58.90 0.22
N GLY A 13 -8.38 58.43 1.31
CA GLY A 13 -8.46 59.10 2.63
C GLY A 13 -9.64 58.84 3.59
N GLN A 14 -9.25 58.63 4.86
CA GLN A 14 -9.99 58.81 6.13
C GLN A 14 -10.82 57.66 6.75
N VAL A 15 -10.19 57.01 7.75
CA VAL A 15 -10.57 56.96 9.19
C VAL A 15 -12.06 57.13 9.54
N MET A 16 -12.67 56.11 10.18
CA MET A 16 -13.35 56.32 11.48
C MET A 16 -13.59 55.02 12.26
N ALA A 17 -13.25 55.09 13.54
CA ALA A 17 -13.60 54.13 14.57
C ALA A 17 -15.10 54.14 14.86
N CYS A 18 -15.66 53.00 15.26
CA CYS A 18 -16.97 52.95 15.88
C CYS A 18 -16.91 52.07 17.13
N SER A 19 -17.14 52.73 18.27
CA SER A 19 -17.18 52.18 19.61
C SER A 19 -18.63 52.00 20.10
N CYS A 20 -18.88 50.86 20.75
CA CYS A 20 -19.79 50.64 21.88
C CYS A 20 -21.31 50.89 21.74
N SER A 21 -22.13 49.93 22.20
CA SER A 21 -22.65 49.98 23.59
C SER A 21 -23.63 48.85 23.97
N ARG A 22 -23.51 48.43 25.25
CA ARG A 22 -24.55 47.97 26.24
C ARG A 22 -25.23 46.60 25.97
N SER A 23 -25.52 45.74 26.95
CA SER A 23 -25.85 45.90 28.38
C SER A 23 -25.91 44.54 29.13
N ASN A 24 -25.47 44.47 30.38
CA ASN A 24 -26.30 44.12 31.57
C ASN A 24 -25.44 43.71 32.79
N CYS A 25 -25.57 44.51 33.85
CA CYS A 25 -25.26 44.17 35.24
C CYS A 25 -26.45 43.48 35.88
N THR A 26 -26.21 42.53 36.79
CA THR A 26 -26.55 42.56 38.25
C THR A 26 -26.43 41.14 38.80
N ASP A 27 -25.54 40.89 39.77
CA ASP A 27 -25.97 40.77 41.17
C ASP A 27 -24.79 40.64 42.16
N SER A 28 -25.07 41.06 43.39
CA SER A 28 -24.16 41.28 44.53
C SER A 28 -24.70 40.46 45.73
N ARG A 29 -23.94 39.82 46.61
CA ARG A 29 -23.18 40.33 47.77
C ARG A 29 -22.74 39.12 48.63
N CYS A 30 -21.58 39.18 49.27
CA CYS A 30 -21.40 39.11 50.74
C CYS A 30 -19.90 39.04 51.13
N GLU A 31 -19.47 40.02 51.92
CA GLU A 31 -18.16 40.19 52.53
C GLU A 31 -18.16 39.74 54.02
N SER A 32 -17.03 39.23 54.51
CA SER A 32 -16.25 39.80 55.65
C SER A 32 -15.07 38.83 55.95
N SER A 33 -13.78 39.19 55.82
CA SER A 33 -12.88 40.13 56.53
C SER A 33 -12.38 39.69 57.92
N ALA A 34 -11.13 39.19 57.95
CA ALA A 34 -10.09 39.22 59.01
C ALA A 34 -9.04 38.13 58.64
N ASP A 35 -7.73 38.31 58.53
CA ASP A 35 -6.81 39.27 59.13
C ASP A 35 -5.60 39.55 58.23
N ARG A 36 -5.16 40.81 58.24
CA ARG A 36 -3.84 41.26 57.77
C ARG A 36 -2.83 41.06 58.91
N VAL A 37 -1.82 40.22 58.74
CA VAL A 37 -0.45 40.49 59.27
C VAL A 37 0.59 39.76 58.41
N LEU A 38 1.49 40.54 57.79
CA LEU A 38 2.88 40.26 57.37
C LEU A 38 3.18 40.80 55.97
N GLN A 39 3.54 42.08 55.96
CA GLN A 39 4.43 42.65 54.96
C GLN A 39 5.82 41.97 55.01
N GLN A 40 6.52 42.07 53.88
CA GLN A 40 7.95 41.84 53.65
C GLN A 40 8.41 40.38 53.47
N ARG A 41 8.66 40.01 52.21
CA ARG A 41 9.99 39.54 51.73
C ARG A 41 10.01 39.52 50.20
N ARG A 42 10.77 40.46 49.61
CA ARG A 42 11.34 40.29 48.26
C ARG A 42 12.28 39.09 48.32
N GLY A 43 11.95 38.01 47.63
CA GLY A 43 12.77 36.81 47.53
C GLY A 43 12.88 36.36 46.07
N GLN A 44 14.11 36.21 45.59
CA GLN A 44 14.45 35.68 44.27
C GLN A 44 13.77 34.32 44.01
N PRO A 45 13.45 33.99 42.74
CA PRO A 45 12.93 32.66 42.43
C PRO A 45 14.00 31.61 42.74
N THR A 46 13.66 30.63 43.57
CA THR A 46 14.55 29.52 43.90
C THR A 46 14.81 28.66 42.66
N LEU A 47 16.05 28.17 42.52
CA LEU A 47 16.53 27.36 41.39
C LEU A 47 15.59 26.19 41.06
N ALA A 48 14.98 25.58 42.08
CA ALA A 48 14.02 24.48 41.93
C ALA A 48 12.73 24.89 41.19
N ARG A 49 12.23 26.11 41.41
CA ARG A 49 11.04 26.62 40.72
C ARG A 49 11.34 26.94 39.26
N PHE A 50 12.56 27.41 38.98
CA PHE A 50 13.06 27.62 37.62
C PHE A 50 13.22 26.31 36.85
N ILE A 51 13.77 25.27 37.49
CA ILE A 51 13.90 23.93 36.89
C ILE A 51 12.52 23.33 36.58
N TYR A 52 11.57 23.43 37.52
CA TYR A 52 10.22 22.89 37.34
C TYR A 52 9.44 23.58 36.21
N PHE A 53 9.48 24.92 36.13
CA PHE A 53 8.87 25.64 35.01
C PHE A 53 9.58 25.39 33.68
N ARG A 54 10.90 25.16 33.69
CA ARG A 54 11.66 24.81 32.48
C ARG A 54 11.30 23.40 31.98
N GLN A 55 11.16 22.43 32.88
CA GLN A 55 10.67 21.09 32.54
C GLN A 55 9.24 21.11 31.98
N ILE A 56 8.33 21.86 32.61
CA ILE A 56 6.95 21.98 32.08
C ILE A 56 6.95 22.69 30.72
N ALA A 57 7.76 23.73 30.53
CA ALA A 57 7.91 24.43 29.26
C ALA A 57 8.57 23.56 28.17
N GLU A 58 9.54 22.70 28.53
CA GLU A 58 10.15 21.71 27.64
C GLU A 58 9.13 20.65 27.22
N VAL A 59 8.34 20.11 28.16
CA VAL A 59 7.26 19.16 27.86
C VAL A 59 6.18 19.81 26.98
N THR A 60 5.71 21.02 27.30
CA THR A 60 4.69 21.71 26.47
C THR A 60 5.22 22.19 25.13
N SER A 61 6.54 22.44 24.98
CA SER A 61 7.14 22.78 23.70
C SER A 61 7.40 21.54 22.84
N GLN A 62 7.77 20.41 23.44
CA GLN A 62 7.84 19.09 22.78
C GLN A 62 6.45 18.67 22.29
N GLU A 63 5.42 18.75 23.13
CA GLU A 63 4.03 18.43 22.73
C GLU A 63 3.51 19.36 21.61
N ARG A 64 3.88 20.64 21.63
CA ARG A 64 3.55 21.59 20.54
C ARG A 64 4.35 21.33 19.27
N ALA A 65 5.62 20.92 19.36
CA ALA A 65 6.45 20.56 18.21
C ALA A 65 6.01 19.23 17.57
N LEU A 66 5.56 18.26 18.38
CA LEU A 66 4.92 17.02 17.93
C LEU A 66 3.58 17.31 17.23
N LYS A 67 2.79 18.27 17.70
CA LYS A 67 1.52 18.67 17.04
C LYS A 67 1.70 19.51 15.77
N ALA A 68 2.88 20.10 15.56
CA ALA A 68 3.18 20.98 14.42
C ALA A 68 4.08 20.31 13.36
N ASP A 69 4.44 19.04 13.53
CA ASP A 69 5.18 18.31 12.51
C ASP A 69 4.27 17.91 11.33
N ASN A 70 4.79 17.94 10.10
CA ASN A 70 4.09 17.43 8.93
C ASN A 70 4.08 15.88 8.90
N PHE A 71 4.16 15.23 10.07
CA PHE A 71 4.14 13.77 10.19
C PHE A 71 2.70 13.28 10.30
N SER A 72 2.40 12.12 9.73
CA SER A 72 1.03 11.58 9.69
C SER A 72 0.44 11.48 11.10
N ALA A 73 -0.84 11.86 11.26
CA ALA A 73 -1.53 11.85 12.56
C ALA A 73 -1.68 10.42 13.12
N GLU A 74 -2.01 9.45 12.27
CA GLU A 74 -2.11 8.02 12.63
C GLU A 74 -1.70 7.14 11.44
N PHE A 75 -1.06 6.01 11.71
CA PHE A 75 -0.71 5.02 10.69
C PHE A 75 -0.77 3.59 11.23
N ASP A 76 -0.99 2.64 10.33
CA ASP A 76 -1.00 1.22 10.66
C ASP A 76 0.30 0.56 10.14
N PRO A 77 1.24 0.16 11.01
CA PRO A 77 2.50 -0.45 10.58
C PRO A 77 2.33 -1.67 9.68
N SER A 78 1.26 -2.45 9.86
CA SER A 78 0.94 -3.63 9.03
C SER A 78 0.62 -3.30 7.59
N ARG A 79 0.38 -2.02 7.30
CA ARG A 79 0.12 -1.44 5.98
C ARG A 79 1.26 -0.57 5.48
N CYS A 80 2.33 -0.42 6.26
CA CYS A 80 3.46 0.44 5.94
C CYS A 80 4.69 -0.37 5.54
N VAL A 81 5.47 0.20 4.64
CA VAL A 81 6.77 -0.34 4.25
C VAL A 81 7.85 0.41 5.02
N LEU A 82 8.76 -0.32 5.66
CA LEU A 82 9.95 0.22 6.27
C LEU A 82 11.14 0.03 5.33
N PHE A 83 11.85 1.11 5.01
CA PHE A 83 13.06 1.07 4.21
C PHE A 83 14.24 1.54 5.06
N LEU A 84 15.24 0.68 5.23
CA LEU A 84 16.41 0.93 6.07
C LEU A 84 17.62 1.25 5.18
N GLY A 85 18.25 2.39 5.44
CA GLY A 85 19.55 2.75 4.87
C GLY A 85 20.64 2.79 5.93
N ALA A 86 21.87 3.13 5.54
CA ALA A 86 23.05 3.00 6.40
C ALA A 86 22.93 3.82 7.69
N GLY A 87 22.21 4.95 7.65
CA GLY A 87 21.95 5.77 8.83
C GLY A 87 21.14 5.08 9.93
N PHE A 88 20.30 4.08 9.60
CA PHE A 88 19.58 3.30 10.61
C PHE A 88 20.56 2.51 11.49
N SER A 89 21.56 1.87 10.87
CA SER A 89 22.53 1.00 11.56
C SER A 89 23.63 1.77 12.29
N ALA A 90 23.72 3.10 12.12
CA ALA A 90 24.81 3.93 12.63
C ALA A 90 25.01 3.87 14.16
N GLY A 91 23.94 3.67 14.91
CA GLY A 91 24.00 3.54 16.38
C GLY A 91 24.28 2.11 16.87
N ALA A 92 24.21 1.10 16.01
CA ALA A 92 24.40 -0.30 16.40
C ALA A 92 25.88 -0.59 16.70
N THR A 93 26.14 -1.57 17.57
CA THR A 93 27.50 -2.04 17.84
C THR A 93 27.81 -3.27 16.98
N ASN A 94 28.91 -3.23 16.23
CA ASN A 94 29.35 -4.33 15.37
C ASN A 94 30.41 -5.22 16.06
N LYS A 95 31.01 -6.14 15.29
CA LYS A 95 32.05 -7.09 15.74
C LYS A 95 33.43 -6.42 15.87
N SER A 96 33.64 -5.27 15.23
CA SER A 96 34.91 -4.56 15.19
C SER A 96 35.40 -4.18 16.58
N LYS A 97 36.70 -4.35 16.80
CA LYS A 97 37.40 -3.81 17.97
C LYS A 97 38.29 -2.63 17.62
N ARG A 98 38.38 -2.27 16.33
CA ARG A 98 39.24 -1.20 15.85
C ARG A 98 38.72 0.16 16.32
N PRO A 99 39.56 1.03 16.90
CA PRO A 99 39.19 2.39 17.26
C PRO A 99 38.52 3.12 16.10
N GLY A 100 37.33 3.69 16.34
CA GLY A 100 36.57 4.43 15.32
C GLY A 100 35.67 3.57 14.42
N TYR A 101 35.67 2.25 14.59
CA TYR A 101 34.88 1.32 13.78
C TYR A 101 33.95 0.41 14.60
N GLN A 102 33.75 0.69 15.89
CA GLN A 102 32.84 -0.07 16.77
C GLN A 102 31.36 0.00 16.33
N ASN A 103 31.03 0.96 15.46
CA ASN A 103 29.72 1.09 14.82
C ASN A 103 29.88 0.92 13.29
N PRO A 104 28.83 0.45 12.59
CA PRO A 104 28.84 0.39 11.13
C PRO A 104 29.14 1.75 10.50
N PRO A 105 30.03 1.81 9.50
CA PRO A 105 30.38 3.07 8.87
C PRO A 105 29.21 3.66 8.08
N VAL A 106 29.09 4.99 8.09
CA VAL A 106 28.10 5.76 7.32
C VAL A 106 28.77 6.78 6.40
N GLY A 107 28.08 7.16 5.32
CA GLY A 107 28.62 8.07 4.31
C GLY A 107 29.95 7.55 3.75
N ASN A 108 31.00 8.38 3.80
CA ASN A 108 32.34 8.01 3.30
C ASN A 108 33.11 7.05 4.22
N GLY A 109 32.57 6.65 5.38
CA GLY A 109 33.28 5.80 6.34
C GLY A 109 33.74 4.45 5.77
N LEU A 110 32.94 3.82 4.89
CA LEU A 110 33.33 2.56 4.26
C LEU A 110 34.52 2.77 3.32
N ASN A 111 34.53 3.87 2.57
CA ASN A 111 35.63 4.21 1.68
C ASN A 111 36.93 4.41 2.46
N THR A 112 36.87 5.14 3.58
CA THR A 112 38.02 5.34 4.47
C THR A 112 38.54 4.00 5.00
N ALA A 113 37.65 3.12 5.48
CA ALA A 113 38.04 1.80 5.98
C ALA A 113 38.71 0.93 4.91
N MET A 114 38.22 1.00 3.67
CA MET A 114 38.80 0.28 2.54
C MET A 114 40.17 0.83 2.14
N LYS A 115 40.34 2.15 2.15
CA LYS A 115 41.64 2.79 1.89
C LYS A 115 42.67 2.39 2.94
N GLU A 116 42.31 2.44 4.22
CA GLU A 116 43.17 1.99 5.31
C GLU A 116 43.54 0.50 5.15
N PHE A 117 42.57 -0.35 4.83
CA PHE A 117 42.79 -1.77 4.61
C PHE A 117 43.76 -2.06 3.46
N ALA A 118 43.69 -1.31 2.37
CA ALA A 118 44.52 -1.49 1.19
C ALA A 118 45.76 -0.59 1.15
N SER A 119 46.06 0.13 2.23
CA SER A 119 47.17 1.10 2.30
C SER A 119 47.13 2.16 1.18
N ILE A 120 45.92 2.61 0.82
CA ILE A 120 45.69 3.70 -0.13
C ILE A 120 45.73 5.03 0.63
N PRO A 121 46.39 6.08 0.10
CA PRO A 121 46.37 7.40 0.73
C PRO A 121 44.96 7.92 1.01
N ALA A 122 44.75 8.52 2.18
CA ALA A 122 43.44 8.98 2.61
C ALA A 122 42.86 10.08 1.69
N ASP A 123 43.75 10.92 1.16
CA ASP A 123 43.46 12.05 0.26
C ASP A 123 43.22 11.64 -1.21
N GLU A 124 43.42 10.37 -1.56
CA GLU A 124 43.18 9.86 -2.91
C GLU A 124 41.71 10.11 -3.36
N PRO A 125 41.44 10.89 -4.41
CA PRO A 125 40.08 11.23 -4.81
C PRO A 125 39.39 10.02 -5.45
N SER A 126 38.57 9.32 -4.66
CA SER A 126 37.88 8.09 -5.07
C SER A 126 36.56 7.92 -4.33
N GLU A 127 35.55 7.43 -5.04
CA GLU A 127 34.30 6.95 -4.45
C GLU A 127 34.46 5.52 -3.94
N PHE A 128 33.63 5.10 -2.98
CA PHE A 128 33.76 3.77 -2.37
C PHE A 128 33.68 2.63 -3.41
N THR A 129 32.85 2.79 -4.45
CA THR A 129 32.68 1.78 -5.51
C THR A 129 33.93 1.60 -6.36
N ASP A 130 34.72 2.67 -6.54
CA ASP A 130 35.96 2.65 -7.32
C ASP A 130 37.12 2.10 -6.46
N THR A 131 37.16 2.48 -5.19
CA THR A 131 38.09 1.90 -4.20
C THR A 131 37.88 0.39 -4.08
N ALA A 132 36.63 -0.06 -3.96
CA ALA A 132 36.32 -1.49 -3.90
C ALA A 132 36.80 -2.24 -5.15
N ASN A 133 36.50 -1.70 -6.34
CA ASN A 133 36.98 -2.24 -7.62
C ASN A 133 38.51 -2.34 -7.66
N TYR A 134 39.22 -1.30 -7.21
CA TYR A 134 40.67 -1.29 -7.16
C TYR A 134 41.21 -2.40 -6.27
N ILE A 135 40.69 -2.55 -5.05
CA ILE A 135 41.13 -3.57 -4.09
C ILE A 135 40.92 -4.97 -4.64
N ILE A 136 39.75 -5.23 -5.24
CA ILE A 136 39.44 -6.51 -5.89
C ILE A 136 40.40 -6.77 -7.06
N SER A 137 40.69 -5.75 -7.88
CA SER A 137 41.63 -5.88 -9.01
C SER A 137 43.08 -6.18 -8.57
N LYS A 138 43.44 -5.86 -7.32
CA LYS A 138 44.72 -6.20 -6.69
C LYS A 138 44.74 -7.60 -6.06
N GLY A 139 43.63 -8.35 -6.15
CA GLY A 139 43.50 -9.68 -5.55
C GLY A 139 43.36 -9.67 -4.03
N LEU A 140 43.08 -8.51 -3.43
CA LEU A 140 42.86 -8.39 -1.99
C LEU A 140 41.42 -8.75 -1.64
N ASN A 141 41.25 -9.60 -0.62
CA ASN A 141 39.94 -10.05 -0.19
C ASN A 141 39.29 -9.04 0.77
N LEU A 142 38.22 -8.37 0.32
CA LEU A 142 37.45 -7.42 1.12
C LEU A 142 36.53 -8.07 2.16
N TYR A 143 36.24 -9.38 2.04
CA TYR A 143 35.28 -10.05 2.90
C TYR A 143 35.56 -9.88 4.40
N PRO A 144 36.79 -10.10 4.92
CA PRO A 144 37.06 -9.96 6.36
C PRO A 144 36.77 -8.55 6.88
N LEU A 145 37.06 -7.53 6.07
CA LEU A 145 36.78 -6.13 6.41
C LEU A 145 35.27 -5.89 6.50
N LEU A 146 34.51 -6.35 5.51
CA LEU A 146 33.06 -6.18 5.49
C LEU A 146 32.38 -7.00 6.60
N GLU A 147 32.84 -8.24 6.84
CA GLU A 147 32.35 -9.12 7.90
C GLU A 147 32.54 -8.48 9.27
N GLU A 148 33.70 -7.87 9.52
CA GLU A 148 33.97 -7.13 10.75
C GLU A 148 33.05 -5.92 10.93
N LEU A 149 32.88 -5.10 9.89
CA LEU A 149 32.17 -3.82 9.95
C LEU A 149 30.65 -3.97 10.01
N TYR A 150 30.10 -4.99 9.36
CA TYR A 150 28.66 -5.16 9.17
C TYR A 150 28.04 -6.34 9.94
N SER A 151 28.85 -7.13 10.67
CA SER A 151 28.32 -8.08 11.65
C SER A 151 27.95 -7.38 12.95
N ILE A 152 26.67 -7.05 13.10
CA ILE A 152 26.06 -6.44 14.27
C ILE A 152 25.99 -7.42 15.43
N ARG A 153 26.28 -6.91 16.62
CA ARG A 153 26.18 -7.63 17.89
C ARG A 153 25.09 -7.09 18.78
N LEU A 154 24.94 -5.77 18.85
CA LEU A 154 23.96 -5.12 19.71
C LEU A 154 23.24 -4.02 18.94
N LEU A 155 21.92 -4.04 19.06
CA LEU A 155 21.05 -2.97 18.60
C LEU A 155 20.85 -1.94 19.71
N THR A 156 20.53 -0.71 19.32
CA THR A 156 20.02 0.32 20.23
C THR A 156 18.56 0.04 20.57
N ASP A 157 18.06 0.62 21.67
CA ASP A 157 16.66 0.46 22.05
C ASP A 157 15.72 1.11 21.03
N ASP A 158 16.13 2.22 20.42
CA ASP A 158 15.38 2.85 19.32
C ASP A 158 15.22 1.92 18.12
N GLN A 159 16.30 1.24 17.72
CA GLN A 159 16.26 0.26 16.63
C GLN A 159 15.32 -0.90 16.97
N ARG A 160 15.36 -1.41 18.21
CA ARG A 160 14.44 -2.46 18.67
C ARG A 160 12.99 -2.00 18.65
N ALA A 161 12.70 -0.78 19.15
CA ALA A 161 11.35 -0.24 19.20
C ALA A 161 10.74 -0.11 17.80
N ILE A 162 11.55 0.33 16.83
CA ILE A 162 11.15 0.43 15.43
C ILE A 162 10.92 -0.95 14.82
N LEU A 163 11.88 -1.87 14.95
CA LEU A 163 11.77 -3.21 14.35
C LEU A 163 10.66 -4.07 14.99
N ALA A 164 10.27 -3.76 16.24
CA ALA A 164 9.18 -4.45 16.93
C ALA A 164 7.78 -4.13 16.38
N GLN A 165 7.63 -3.08 15.57
CA GLN A 165 6.35 -2.79 14.92
C GLN A 165 6.06 -3.86 13.84
N PRO A 166 4.79 -4.22 13.64
CA PRO A 166 4.40 -5.26 12.69
C PRO A 166 4.40 -4.71 11.26
N TRP A 167 5.57 -4.37 10.73
CA TRP A 167 5.70 -3.81 9.38
C TRP A 167 5.16 -4.79 8.33
N ARG A 168 4.47 -4.27 7.31
CA ARG A 168 4.11 -5.08 6.14
C ARG A 168 5.33 -5.75 5.53
N ARG A 169 6.38 -4.94 5.35
CA ARG A 169 7.65 -5.34 4.77
C ARG A 169 8.77 -4.45 5.25
N VAL A 170 9.95 -5.05 5.40
CA VAL A 170 11.20 -4.32 5.59
C VAL A 170 12.08 -4.51 4.36
N TYR A 171 12.51 -3.41 3.75
CA TYR A 171 13.53 -3.41 2.70
C TYR A 171 14.79 -2.74 3.23
N THR A 172 15.94 -3.18 2.78
CA THR A 172 17.21 -2.56 3.15
C THR A 172 18.23 -2.64 2.02
N THR A 173 19.03 -1.60 1.87
CA THR A 173 20.22 -1.60 1.02
C THR A 173 21.51 -1.79 1.84
N ASN A 174 21.38 -1.98 3.15
CA ASN A 174 22.51 -2.27 4.02
C ASN A 174 22.90 -3.74 3.95
N TYR A 175 24.21 -3.99 4.08
CA TYR A 175 24.77 -5.34 4.13
C TYR A 175 24.66 -5.96 5.52
N ASP A 176 24.48 -5.13 6.56
CA ASP A 176 24.52 -5.57 7.94
C ASP A 176 23.36 -6.51 8.32
N ASN A 177 23.55 -7.25 9.39
CA ASN A 177 22.58 -8.20 9.90
C ASN A 177 21.69 -7.62 11.02
N SER A 178 21.51 -6.30 11.13
CA SER A 178 20.74 -5.66 12.22
C SER A 178 19.35 -6.27 12.41
N VAL A 179 18.61 -6.45 11.31
CA VAL A 179 17.26 -7.00 11.37
C VAL A 179 17.27 -8.49 11.76
N SER A 180 18.29 -9.23 11.31
CA SER A 180 18.46 -10.64 11.67
C SER A 180 18.79 -10.80 13.15
N VAL A 181 19.60 -9.90 13.72
CA VAL A 181 19.87 -9.86 15.17
C VAL A 181 18.58 -9.65 15.95
N PHE A 182 17.75 -8.68 15.55
CA PHE A 182 16.45 -8.46 16.20
C PHE A 182 15.53 -9.69 16.11
N LYS A 183 15.41 -10.29 14.92
CA LYS A 183 14.59 -11.50 14.70
C LYS A 183 15.10 -12.69 15.52
N ALA A 184 16.42 -12.84 15.66
CA ALA A 184 17.03 -13.83 16.54
C ALA A 184 16.67 -13.58 18.03
N GLU A 185 16.73 -12.32 18.49
CA GLU A 185 16.30 -11.94 19.86
C GLU A 185 14.84 -12.32 20.12
N LYS A 186 13.98 -12.26 19.10
CA LYS A 186 12.56 -12.67 19.13
C LYS A 186 12.31 -14.16 18.88
N LYS A 187 13.36 -14.96 18.65
CA LYS A 187 13.27 -16.39 18.31
C LYS A 187 12.46 -16.67 17.03
N GLU A 188 12.47 -15.72 16.10
CA GLU A 188 11.85 -15.90 14.78
C GLU A 188 12.75 -16.74 13.85
N ASP A 189 12.12 -17.45 12.91
CA ASP A 189 12.82 -18.21 11.88
C ASP A 189 13.35 -17.26 10.79
N ILE A 190 14.63 -16.91 10.92
CA ILE A 190 15.34 -16.00 9.99
C ILE A 190 15.33 -16.56 8.57
N SER A 191 15.45 -17.89 8.41
CA SER A 191 15.52 -18.53 7.09
C SER A 191 14.23 -18.36 6.27
N LYS A 192 13.11 -18.16 6.95
CA LYS A 192 11.80 -17.94 6.31
C LYS A 192 11.46 -16.48 6.15
N THR A 193 12.10 -15.58 6.89
CA THR A 193 11.66 -14.19 7.02
C THR A 193 12.69 -13.16 6.58
N VAL A 194 13.92 -13.57 6.28
CA VAL A 194 15.00 -12.69 5.79
C VAL A 194 15.58 -13.25 4.50
N PHE A 195 15.42 -12.46 3.45
CA PHE A 195 15.84 -12.78 2.09
C PHE A 195 16.88 -11.77 1.58
N ASP A 196 17.69 -12.18 0.61
CA ASP A 196 18.62 -11.29 -0.09
C ASP A 196 18.65 -11.50 -1.60
N LEU A 197 19.48 -10.72 -2.28
CA LEU A 197 19.57 -10.71 -3.74
C LEU A 197 19.99 -12.04 -4.37
N THR A 198 20.63 -12.93 -3.61
CA THR A 198 21.14 -14.22 -4.12
C THR A 198 20.06 -15.29 -4.20
N GLU A 199 18.94 -15.05 -3.53
CA GLU A 199 17.84 -15.99 -3.44
C GLU A 199 16.83 -15.80 -4.57
N VAL A 200 16.21 -16.92 -4.95
CA VAL A 200 15.05 -16.91 -5.85
C VAL A 200 13.85 -16.38 -5.08
N ALA A 201 13.30 -15.26 -5.54
CA ALA A 201 12.12 -14.67 -4.91
C ALA A 201 10.95 -15.69 -4.91
N PRO A 202 10.36 -15.97 -3.73
CA PRO A 202 9.25 -16.89 -3.66
C PRO A 202 7.99 -16.29 -4.32
N LYS A 203 7.06 -17.16 -4.69
CA LYS A 203 5.74 -16.74 -5.23
C LYS A 203 4.93 -15.94 -4.21
N GLN A 204 5.15 -16.18 -2.93
CA GLN A 204 4.53 -15.49 -1.81
C GLN A 204 5.58 -15.21 -0.75
N LEU A 205 5.59 -13.99 -0.22
CA LEU A 205 6.45 -13.60 0.89
C LEU A 205 5.63 -13.60 2.19
N PRO A 206 6.18 -14.10 3.31
CA PRO A 206 5.51 -14.05 4.60
C PRO A 206 5.36 -12.60 5.09
N GLU A 207 4.41 -12.35 5.97
CA GLU A 207 4.25 -11.05 6.61
C GLU A 207 5.52 -10.66 7.40
N GLY A 208 5.87 -9.37 7.40
CA GLY A 208 7.08 -8.89 8.08
C GLY A 208 8.40 -9.37 7.46
N ALA A 209 8.38 -9.94 6.24
CA ALA A 209 9.62 -10.35 5.59
C ALA A 209 10.57 -9.16 5.37
N THR A 210 11.86 -9.44 5.49
CA THR A 210 12.95 -8.50 5.28
C THR A 210 13.70 -8.86 4.01
N ILE A 211 13.94 -7.88 3.13
CA ILE A 211 14.63 -8.08 1.86
C ILE A 211 15.86 -7.18 1.81
N HIS A 212 17.03 -7.80 1.71
CA HIS A 212 18.31 -7.14 1.45
C HIS A 212 18.51 -6.97 -0.06
N LEU A 213 18.15 -5.80 -0.57
CA LEU A 213 18.16 -5.48 -2.00
C LEU A 213 19.58 -5.42 -2.59
N HIS A 214 20.57 -5.11 -1.75
CA HIS A 214 21.99 -5.07 -2.12
C HIS A 214 22.80 -6.25 -1.55
N GLY A 215 22.11 -7.28 -1.05
CA GLY A 215 22.76 -8.45 -0.48
C GLY A 215 23.04 -8.30 1.01
N SER A 216 23.40 -9.41 1.64
CA SER A 216 23.67 -9.46 3.08
C SER A 216 25.04 -10.08 3.36
N ILE A 217 25.72 -9.54 4.38
CA ILE A 217 26.97 -10.12 4.87
C ILE A 217 26.79 -11.55 5.40
N ALA A 218 25.58 -11.88 5.86
CA ALA A 218 25.26 -13.19 6.42
C ALA A 218 25.31 -14.33 5.38
N LYS A 219 25.11 -14.03 4.09
CA LYS A 219 25.12 -15.01 2.98
C LYS A 219 26.29 -14.78 2.02
N CYS A 220 27.20 -13.86 2.38
CA CYS A 220 28.41 -13.58 1.64
C CYS A 220 29.56 -14.47 2.13
N ASP A 221 30.42 -14.90 1.20
CA ASP A 221 31.66 -15.62 1.48
C ASP A 221 32.82 -15.07 0.62
N PRO A 222 34.08 -15.38 0.96
CA PRO A 222 35.25 -14.91 0.22
C PRO A 222 35.27 -15.21 -1.29
N LYS A 223 34.55 -16.23 -1.75
CA LYS A 223 34.54 -16.69 -3.15
C LYS A 223 33.40 -16.06 -3.95
N ASN A 224 32.37 -15.52 -3.28
CA ASN A 224 31.14 -15.07 -3.91
C ASN A 224 30.85 -13.56 -3.76
N ILE A 225 31.74 -12.80 -3.10
CA ILE A 225 31.55 -11.39 -2.76
C ILE A 225 31.06 -10.51 -3.93
N ASP A 226 31.60 -10.73 -5.13
CA ASP A 226 31.25 -9.98 -6.34
C ASP A 226 29.81 -10.22 -6.82
N ASN A 227 29.23 -11.36 -6.44
CA ASN A 227 27.88 -11.78 -6.82
C ASN A 227 26.88 -11.69 -5.67
N SER A 228 27.33 -11.68 -4.41
CA SER A 228 26.46 -11.69 -3.23
C SER A 228 26.15 -10.31 -2.68
N ILE A 229 26.98 -9.30 -2.99
CA ILE A 229 26.83 -7.92 -2.50
C ILE A 229 27.02 -6.92 -3.64
N ILE A 230 26.18 -5.88 -3.69
CA ILE A 230 26.33 -4.76 -4.63
C ILE A 230 27.34 -3.74 -4.09
N LEU A 231 28.63 -3.94 -4.37
CA LEU A 231 29.70 -3.09 -3.83
C LEU A 231 30.44 -2.26 -4.89
N THR A 232 30.54 -2.76 -6.12
CA THR A 232 31.36 -2.18 -7.18
C THR A 232 30.54 -1.45 -8.22
N ARG A 233 31.17 -0.55 -8.99
CA ARG A 233 30.49 0.11 -10.12
C ARG A 233 29.91 -0.90 -11.11
N ARG A 234 30.61 -2.03 -11.32
CA ARG A 234 30.16 -3.13 -12.17
C ARG A 234 28.90 -3.79 -11.61
N SER A 235 28.86 -4.14 -10.32
CA SER A 235 27.68 -4.77 -9.70
C SER A 235 26.44 -3.86 -9.76
N TYR A 236 26.60 -2.55 -9.57
CA TYR A 236 25.50 -1.59 -9.74
C TYR A 236 24.95 -1.56 -11.18
N ILE A 237 25.83 -1.62 -12.19
CA ILE A 237 25.41 -1.68 -13.60
C ILE A 237 24.71 -3.01 -13.89
N GLU A 238 25.27 -4.13 -13.44
CA GLU A 238 24.69 -5.46 -13.65
C GLU A 238 23.30 -5.58 -13.00
N GLN A 239 23.12 -5.03 -11.79
CA GLN A 239 21.83 -4.98 -11.11
C GLN A 239 20.78 -4.19 -11.92
N ARG A 240 21.17 -3.10 -12.59
CA ARG A 240 20.25 -2.31 -13.42
C ARG A 240 19.83 -3.04 -14.69
N VAL A 241 20.76 -3.80 -15.28
CA VAL A 241 20.49 -4.58 -16.50
C VAL A 241 19.65 -5.82 -16.19
N ARG A 242 19.90 -6.46 -15.03
CA ARG A 242 19.15 -7.63 -14.59
C ARG A 242 17.87 -7.20 -13.89
N LYS A 243 16.71 -7.49 -14.48
CA LYS A 243 15.42 -7.31 -13.79
C LYS A 243 15.33 -8.32 -12.63
N SER A 244 15.55 -7.84 -11.41
CA SER A 244 15.40 -8.65 -10.19
C SER A 244 13.96 -8.67 -9.73
N ALA A 245 13.44 -9.87 -9.44
CA ALA A 245 12.10 -10.06 -8.87
C ALA A 245 11.93 -9.38 -7.50
N TRP A 246 13.02 -9.18 -6.75
CA TRP A 246 13.00 -8.45 -5.48
C TRP A 246 12.59 -6.98 -5.66
N TRP A 247 13.01 -6.37 -6.76
CA TRP A 247 12.58 -5.01 -7.08
C TRP A 247 11.13 -4.94 -7.58
N ASP A 248 10.61 -6.01 -8.20
CA ASP A 248 9.18 -6.10 -8.54
C ASP A 248 8.31 -6.21 -7.28
N TRP A 249 8.79 -6.91 -6.25
CA TRP A 249 8.17 -6.92 -4.92
C TRP A 249 8.19 -5.54 -4.28
N PHE A 250 9.34 -4.86 -4.29
CA PHE A 250 9.46 -3.50 -3.78
C PHE A 250 8.48 -2.55 -4.48
N ASP A 251 8.44 -2.57 -5.81
CA ASP A 251 7.52 -1.78 -6.63
C ASP A 251 6.05 -2.02 -6.28
N ARG A 252 5.67 -3.28 -6.03
CA ARG A 252 4.30 -3.65 -5.65
C ARG A 252 3.94 -3.16 -4.25
N ASP A 253 4.85 -3.33 -3.29
CA ASP A 253 4.60 -2.97 -1.90
C ASP A 253 4.48 -1.45 -1.74
N ILE A 254 5.35 -0.64 -2.36
CA ILE A 254 5.29 0.83 -2.25
C ILE A 254 4.04 1.45 -2.90
N LYS A 255 3.47 0.79 -3.94
CA LYS A 255 2.22 1.23 -4.59
C LYS A 255 1.01 1.15 -3.67
N THR A 256 1.02 0.13 -2.82
CA THR A 256 -0.16 -0.32 -2.06
C THR A 256 -0.03 -0.01 -0.57
N ALA A 257 1.17 0.39 -0.12
CA ALA A 257 1.40 0.82 1.24
C ALA A 257 0.62 2.10 1.58
N GLN A 258 0.19 2.19 2.84
CA GLN A 258 -0.33 3.44 3.40
C GLN A 258 0.77 4.50 3.40
N TYR A 259 1.91 4.15 4.01
CA TYR A 259 3.12 4.96 4.05
C TYR A 259 4.36 4.11 3.77
N THR A 260 5.38 4.74 3.19
CA THR A 260 6.74 4.19 3.12
C THR A 260 7.68 5.07 3.94
N PHE A 261 8.29 4.50 4.97
CA PHE A 261 9.21 5.20 5.87
C PHE A 261 10.65 4.84 5.51
N PHE A 262 11.44 5.82 5.08
CA PHE A 262 12.86 5.68 4.79
C PHE A 262 13.69 6.18 5.98
N LEU A 263 14.39 5.27 6.66
CA LEU A 263 15.20 5.59 7.85
C LEU A 263 16.67 5.57 7.48
N GLY A 264 17.32 6.74 7.57
CA GLY A 264 18.76 6.83 7.32
C GLY A 264 19.18 6.47 5.89
N TYR A 265 18.28 6.60 4.93
CA TYR A 265 18.51 6.33 3.52
C TYR A 265 19.12 7.53 2.79
N ASP A 266 20.11 7.28 1.93
CA ASP A 266 20.69 8.28 1.05
C ASP A 266 20.05 8.19 -0.34
N ILE A 267 19.39 9.28 -0.76
CA ILE A 267 18.74 9.39 -2.08
C ILE A 267 19.73 9.31 -3.25
N ASN A 268 21.04 9.47 -3.00
CA ASN A 268 22.07 9.27 -4.03
C ASN A 268 22.19 7.79 -4.45
N ASP A 269 21.63 6.86 -3.67
CA ASP A 269 21.39 5.49 -4.14
C ASP A 269 20.22 5.50 -5.13
N PHE A 270 20.55 5.60 -6.41
CA PHE A 270 19.56 5.79 -7.48
C PHE A 270 18.60 4.59 -7.67
N GLU A 271 18.93 3.40 -7.16
CA GLU A 271 18.20 2.19 -7.50
C GLU A 271 16.81 2.14 -6.83
N PRO A 272 16.62 2.37 -5.52
CA PRO A 272 15.29 2.59 -4.95
C PRO A 272 14.61 3.84 -5.52
N ALA A 273 15.35 4.95 -5.71
CA ALA A 273 14.81 6.22 -6.18
C ALA A 273 14.10 6.12 -7.53
N LYS A 274 14.58 5.27 -8.45
CA LYS A 274 13.94 5.04 -9.76
C LYS A 274 12.52 4.49 -9.65
N TYR A 275 12.21 3.71 -8.61
CA TYR A 275 10.88 3.17 -8.39
C TYR A 275 9.92 4.22 -7.81
N LEU A 276 10.45 5.18 -7.05
CA LEU A 276 9.67 6.29 -6.49
C LEU A 276 9.18 7.24 -7.59
N ILE A 277 10.02 7.53 -8.60
CA ILE A 277 9.67 8.42 -9.72
C ILE A 277 8.52 7.87 -10.58
N LYS A 278 8.34 6.55 -10.64
CA LYS A 278 7.29 5.92 -11.46
C LYS A 278 5.87 6.32 -11.06
N TYR A 279 5.67 6.78 -9.83
CA TYR A 279 4.35 7.12 -9.28
C TYR A 279 4.34 8.56 -8.78
N PRO A 280 4.24 9.55 -9.70
CA PRO A 280 4.02 10.94 -9.31
C PRO A 280 2.67 11.06 -8.57
N GLY A 281 2.61 11.92 -7.56
CA GLY A 281 1.43 12.11 -6.70
C GLY A 281 1.42 11.24 -5.44
N MET A 282 2.40 10.35 -5.25
CA MET A 282 2.56 9.54 -4.02
C MET A 282 3.57 10.11 -3.03
N GLU A 283 4.08 11.32 -3.26
CA GLU A 283 5.11 11.97 -2.43
C GLU A 283 4.62 12.16 -1.00
N SER A 284 3.33 12.47 -0.82
CA SER A 284 2.68 12.62 0.50
C SER A 284 2.63 11.33 1.32
N ARG A 285 2.88 10.16 0.70
CA ARG A 285 2.90 8.86 1.37
C ARG A 285 4.32 8.37 1.70
N ARG A 286 5.34 9.14 1.34
CA ARG A 286 6.75 8.74 1.47
C ARG A 286 7.42 9.68 2.46
N HIS A 287 7.92 9.12 3.55
CA HIS A 287 8.48 9.88 4.64
C HIS A 287 9.94 9.50 4.81
N PHE A 288 10.82 10.49 4.65
CA PHE A 288 12.27 10.32 4.79
C PHE A 288 12.71 10.83 6.15
N ILE A 289 12.94 9.92 7.08
CA ILE A 289 13.45 10.20 8.42
C ILE A 289 14.98 10.20 8.37
N LEU A 290 15.54 11.41 8.38
CA LEU A 290 16.95 11.65 8.16
C LEU A 290 17.51 12.58 9.25
N ARG A 291 18.84 12.67 9.30
CA ARG A 291 19.53 13.68 10.09
C ARG A 291 19.25 15.09 9.60
N GLN A 292 19.37 16.07 10.50
CA GLN A 292 19.35 17.48 10.12
C GLN A 292 20.47 17.75 9.10
N SER A 293 20.08 18.21 7.91
CA SER A 293 21.04 18.57 6.88
C SER A 293 21.68 19.91 7.21
N LYS A 294 23.01 20.01 7.08
CA LYS A 294 23.73 21.29 7.14
C LYS A 294 23.59 22.12 5.85
N SER A 295 23.14 21.49 4.76
CA SER A 295 23.00 22.12 3.44
C SER A 295 21.54 22.06 2.98
N ALA A 296 20.98 23.22 2.62
CA ALA A 296 19.65 23.31 2.03
C ALA A 296 19.56 22.56 0.69
N VAL A 297 20.63 22.60 -0.13
CA VAL A 297 20.70 21.87 -1.41
C VAL A 297 20.68 20.35 -1.18
N ALA A 298 21.39 19.86 -0.17
CA ALA A 298 21.35 18.44 0.16
C ALA A 298 19.98 18.02 0.74
N ALA A 299 19.29 18.93 1.43
CA ALA A 299 17.94 18.67 1.93
C ALA A 299 16.91 18.60 0.80
N SER A 300 17.00 19.50 -0.20
CA SER A 300 16.03 19.60 -1.29
C SER A 300 16.06 18.43 -2.27
N LYS A 301 17.16 17.66 -2.34
CA LYS A 301 17.26 16.45 -3.18
C LYS A 301 16.15 15.44 -2.95
N VAL A 302 15.60 15.39 -1.73
CA VAL A 302 14.59 14.40 -1.33
C VAL A 302 13.16 14.89 -1.62
N GLU A 303 12.94 16.19 -1.71
CA GLU A 303 11.60 16.81 -1.87
C GLU A 303 10.81 16.27 -3.08
N PRO A 304 11.41 16.01 -4.26
CA PRO A 304 10.69 15.43 -5.39
C PRO A 304 10.18 14.01 -5.14
N PHE A 305 10.69 13.32 -4.14
CA PHE A 305 10.40 11.91 -3.87
C PHE A 305 9.45 11.73 -2.68
N GLY A 306 9.37 12.70 -1.76
CA GLY A 306 8.52 12.64 -0.58
C GLY A 306 8.82 13.70 0.47
N ILE A 307 8.22 13.52 1.64
CA ILE A 307 8.31 14.44 2.78
C ILE A 307 9.57 14.14 3.59
N ARG A 308 10.45 15.13 3.74
CA ARG A 308 11.64 15.02 4.58
C ARG A 308 11.32 15.38 6.04
N HIS A 309 11.81 14.54 6.95
CA HIS A 309 11.80 14.75 8.39
C HIS A 309 13.24 14.71 8.94
N SER A 310 13.58 15.64 9.83
CA SER A 310 14.96 15.81 10.34
C SER A 310 15.17 15.31 11.78
N PHE A 311 14.22 14.58 12.36
CA PHE A 311 14.25 14.17 13.76
C PHE A 311 14.91 12.80 14.02
N GLU A 312 15.53 12.20 13.00
CA GLU A 312 16.29 10.95 13.10
C GLU A 312 15.49 9.76 13.69
N THR A 313 16.20 8.67 14.02
CA THR A 313 15.62 7.44 14.59
C THR A 313 14.91 7.71 15.90
N ALA A 314 15.52 8.48 16.80
CA ALA A 314 14.95 8.80 18.12
C ALA A 314 13.61 9.54 18.00
N GLY A 315 13.52 10.57 17.15
CA GLY A 315 12.26 11.27 16.93
C GLY A 315 11.21 10.42 16.20
N PHE A 316 11.62 9.41 15.42
CA PHE A 316 10.66 8.46 14.85
C PHE A 316 10.08 7.53 15.92
N VAL A 317 10.90 7.09 16.89
CA VAL A 317 10.44 6.30 18.05
C VAL A 317 9.37 7.05 18.84
N GLU A 318 9.57 8.35 19.09
CA GLU A 318 8.58 9.20 19.76
C GLU A 318 7.21 9.21 19.05
N ARG A 319 7.21 9.03 17.71
CA ARG A 319 6.01 9.04 16.86
C ARG A 319 5.41 7.66 16.64
N LEU A 320 6.02 6.59 17.18
CA LEU A 320 5.41 5.26 17.19
C LEU A 320 4.18 5.22 18.10
N ASP A 321 4.00 6.22 18.97
CA ASP A 321 2.76 6.43 19.73
C ASP A 321 1.53 6.68 18.84
N ARG A 322 1.72 7.08 17.57
CA ARG A 322 0.70 7.23 16.53
C ARG A 322 0.44 5.94 15.75
N ALA A 323 1.24 4.89 15.98
CA ALA A 323 1.03 3.60 15.36
C ALA A 323 -0.23 2.92 15.94
N ARG A 324 -1.19 2.60 15.08
CA ARG A 324 -2.43 1.92 15.43
C ARG A 324 -2.62 0.75 14.48
N VAL A 325 -2.47 -0.46 15.01
CA VAL A 325 -2.84 -1.67 14.26
C VAL A 325 -4.35 -1.81 14.36
N SER A 326 -5.01 -1.77 13.21
CA SER A 326 -6.45 -1.93 13.16
C SER A 326 -6.83 -3.32 13.68
N PRO A 327 -7.80 -3.45 14.59
CA PRO A 327 -8.21 -4.76 15.07
C PRO A 327 -8.82 -5.58 13.93
N LYS A 328 -8.69 -6.90 14.05
CA LYS A 328 -9.40 -7.85 13.19
C LYS A 328 -10.92 -7.58 13.28
N PRO A 329 -11.62 -7.38 12.14
CA PRO A 329 -13.07 -7.28 12.11
C PRO A 329 -13.72 -8.49 12.79
N SER A 330 -14.75 -8.26 13.62
CA SER A 330 -15.52 -9.35 14.24
C SER A 330 -16.63 -9.85 13.31
N HIS A 331 -17.10 -9.01 12.40
CA HIS A 331 -18.19 -9.29 11.48
C HIS A 331 -17.90 -8.72 10.09
N GLU A 332 -18.47 -9.35 9.07
CA GLU A 332 -18.37 -9.01 7.66
C GLU A 332 -18.77 -7.55 7.33
N ASN A 333 -19.66 -6.97 8.12
CA ASN A 333 -20.14 -5.59 7.94
C ASN A 333 -19.09 -4.54 8.36
N GLN A 334 -18.05 -4.95 9.08
CA GLN A 334 -16.93 -4.09 9.48
C GLN A 334 -15.79 -4.09 8.43
N LEU A 335 -15.86 -4.94 7.40
CA LEU A 335 -14.88 -4.99 6.32
C LEU A 335 -14.90 -3.68 5.51
N GLN A 336 -13.73 -3.08 5.37
CA GLN A 336 -13.60 -1.78 4.71
C GLN A 336 -13.15 -1.91 3.26
N SER A 337 -12.25 -2.85 2.97
CA SER A 337 -11.75 -3.12 1.62
C SER A 337 -12.59 -4.12 0.85
N LEU A 338 -13.30 -5.00 1.55
CA LEU A 338 -14.17 -6.01 0.95
C LEU A 338 -15.65 -5.63 1.16
N ARG A 339 -16.51 -6.08 0.24
CA ARG A 339 -17.96 -6.11 0.43
C ARG A 339 -18.40 -7.57 0.45
N PHE A 340 -18.93 -8.02 1.57
CA PHE A 340 -19.56 -9.33 1.65
C PHE A 340 -20.89 -9.35 0.90
N VAL A 341 -21.18 -10.46 0.23
CA VAL A 341 -22.45 -10.70 -0.44
C VAL A 341 -23.39 -11.40 0.53
N ASP A 342 -24.17 -10.60 1.24
CA ASP A 342 -25.19 -11.12 2.15
C ASP A 342 -26.51 -11.38 1.40
N ILE A 343 -26.85 -12.66 1.24
CA ILE A 343 -28.11 -13.11 0.64
C ILE A 343 -29.21 -13.19 1.70
N ALA A 344 -28.84 -13.45 2.95
CA ALA A 344 -29.75 -13.66 4.07
C ALA A 344 -30.22 -12.36 4.72
N LYS A 345 -29.67 -11.21 4.30
CA LYS A 345 -30.13 -9.90 4.75
C LYS A 345 -31.64 -9.76 4.48
N ASP A 346 -32.41 -9.78 5.57
CA ASP A 346 -33.84 -9.49 5.61
C ASP A 346 -34.08 -8.02 5.22
N ASP A 347 -33.98 -7.76 3.93
CA ASP A 347 -34.55 -6.56 3.35
C ASP A 347 -36.07 -6.78 3.30
N LYS A 348 -36.86 -5.79 3.72
CA LYS A 348 -38.33 -5.75 3.60
C LYS A 348 -38.76 -6.41 2.29
N LEU A 349 -39.81 -7.25 2.31
CA LEU A 349 -40.40 -7.92 1.13
C LEU A 349 -40.15 -7.10 -0.14
N ILE A 350 -39.12 -7.48 -0.90
CA ILE A 350 -38.66 -6.68 -2.02
C ILE A 350 -39.66 -6.84 -3.14
N ASP A 351 -40.24 -5.74 -3.59
CA ASP A 351 -41.14 -5.75 -4.74
C ASP A 351 -40.43 -6.34 -5.97
N LYS A 352 -41.15 -7.19 -6.70
CA LYS A 352 -40.63 -7.74 -7.96
C LYS A 352 -40.28 -6.57 -8.90
N PRO A 353 -39.15 -6.64 -9.63
CA PRO A 353 -38.76 -5.55 -10.50
C PRO A 353 -39.84 -5.20 -11.54
N THR A 354 -40.05 -3.89 -11.72
CA THR A 354 -41.08 -3.36 -12.62
C THR A 354 -40.61 -3.38 -14.08
N SER A 355 -41.53 -3.29 -15.03
CA SER A 355 -41.18 -3.20 -16.46
C SER A 355 -40.29 -1.98 -16.75
N ALA A 356 -40.51 -0.85 -16.07
CA ALA A 356 -39.67 0.33 -16.18
C ALA A 356 -38.23 0.08 -15.71
N GLU A 357 -38.04 -0.67 -14.63
CA GLU A 357 -36.70 -1.02 -14.12
C GLU A 357 -35.95 -1.98 -15.05
N ILE A 358 -36.67 -2.88 -15.73
CA ILE A 358 -36.07 -3.74 -16.76
C ILE A 358 -35.62 -2.88 -17.95
N GLN A 359 -36.45 -1.92 -18.38
CA GLN A 359 -36.10 -0.99 -19.46
C GLN A 359 -34.90 -0.11 -19.07
N GLU A 360 -34.85 0.40 -17.84
CA GLU A 360 -33.71 1.18 -17.33
C GLU A 360 -32.42 0.36 -17.27
N LEU A 361 -32.49 -0.91 -16.91
CA LEU A 361 -31.35 -1.82 -16.97
C LEU A 361 -30.85 -1.98 -18.41
N LEU A 362 -31.76 -2.25 -19.36
CA LEU A 362 -31.41 -2.46 -20.76
C LEU A 362 -30.85 -1.20 -21.44
N ALA A 363 -31.43 -0.04 -21.14
CA ALA A 363 -31.06 1.23 -21.77
C ALA A 363 -29.83 1.90 -21.13
N PHE A 364 -29.75 1.88 -19.79
CA PHE A 364 -28.74 2.64 -19.04
C PHE A 364 -27.76 1.77 -18.25
N GLY A 365 -27.97 0.45 -18.21
CA GLY A 365 -27.14 -0.44 -17.39
C GLY A 365 -27.35 -0.26 -15.89
N LYS A 366 -28.47 0.35 -15.46
CA LYS A 366 -28.79 0.54 -14.04
C LYS A 366 -29.13 -0.79 -13.37
N LEU A 367 -28.13 -1.39 -12.72
CA LEU A 367 -28.22 -2.69 -12.09
C LEU A 367 -28.61 -2.61 -10.62
N ARG A 368 -29.65 -3.36 -10.24
CA ARG A 368 -30.10 -3.55 -8.87
C ARG A 368 -29.80 -4.97 -8.37
N PHE A 369 -28.88 -5.10 -7.42
CA PHE A 369 -28.51 -6.41 -6.87
C PHE A 369 -29.68 -7.09 -6.15
N ASP A 370 -30.48 -6.32 -5.43
CA ASP A 370 -31.72 -6.73 -4.77
C ASP A 370 -32.74 -7.29 -5.77
N GLY A 371 -32.87 -6.66 -6.95
CA GLY A 371 -33.73 -7.14 -8.03
C GLY A 371 -33.27 -8.47 -8.64
N ILE A 372 -31.95 -8.70 -8.75
CA ILE A 372 -31.42 -10.00 -9.17
C ILE A 372 -31.71 -11.04 -8.09
N ARG A 373 -31.41 -10.73 -6.83
CA ARG A 373 -31.60 -11.64 -5.70
C ARG A 373 -33.06 -12.06 -5.54
N SER A 374 -34.01 -11.13 -5.62
CA SER A 374 -35.44 -11.42 -5.43
C SER A 374 -36.07 -12.21 -6.58
N THR A 375 -35.42 -12.21 -7.75
CA THR A 375 -35.91 -12.93 -8.92
C THR A 375 -35.15 -14.20 -9.22
N PHE A 376 -33.96 -14.42 -8.63
CA PHE A 376 -33.15 -15.60 -8.90
C PHE A 376 -33.84 -16.91 -8.43
N PRO A 377 -33.86 -17.98 -9.23
CA PRO A 377 -33.23 -18.18 -10.54
C PRO A 377 -34.11 -17.81 -11.76
N ASP A 378 -35.24 -17.13 -11.58
CA ASP A 378 -36.13 -16.74 -12.67
C ASP A 378 -35.61 -15.54 -13.48
N SER A 379 -35.89 -15.54 -14.79
CA SER A 379 -35.55 -14.43 -15.69
C SER A 379 -36.54 -13.27 -15.63
N HIS A 380 -36.88 -12.81 -14.42
CA HIS A 380 -37.88 -11.76 -14.21
C HIS A 380 -37.32 -10.33 -14.20
N TYR A 381 -36.01 -10.18 -14.04
CA TYR A 381 -35.30 -8.89 -14.08
C TYR A 381 -34.04 -8.92 -14.96
N THR A 382 -33.30 -10.02 -14.89
CA THR A 382 -32.10 -10.27 -15.70
C THR A 382 -32.20 -11.62 -16.39
N VAL A 383 -31.52 -11.79 -17.52
CA VAL A 383 -31.45 -13.10 -18.19
C VAL A 383 -30.68 -14.07 -17.30
N PHE A 384 -31.31 -15.15 -16.86
CA PHE A 384 -30.69 -16.18 -16.05
C PHE A 384 -29.87 -17.14 -16.91
N ARG A 385 -28.54 -17.06 -16.81
CA ARG A 385 -27.62 -17.87 -17.62
C ARG A 385 -27.24 -19.20 -16.95
N SER A 386 -28.21 -20.11 -16.83
CA SER A 386 -28.10 -21.36 -16.06
C SER A 386 -26.89 -22.21 -16.43
N ASN A 387 -26.72 -22.55 -17.71
CA ASN A 387 -25.64 -23.43 -18.20
C ASN A 387 -24.26 -22.80 -17.93
N THR A 388 -24.14 -21.49 -18.16
CA THR A 388 -22.90 -20.75 -17.92
C THR A 388 -22.58 -20.64 -16.43
N LEU A 389 -23.60 -20.46 -15.57
CA LEU A 389 -23.42 -20.47 -14.11
C LEU A 389 -22.94 -21.83 -13.61
N GLU A 390 -23.52 -22.93 -14.07
CA GLU A 390 -23.08 -24.29 -13.71
C GLU A 390 -21.66 -24.59 -14.22
N LEU A 391 -21.33 -24.13 -15.43
CA LEU A 391 -19.96 -24.22 -15.96
C LEU A 391 -18.96 -23.46 -15.09
N CYS A 392 -19.24 -22.19 -14.76
CA CYS A 392 -18.39 -21.36 -13.90
C CYS A 392 -18.19 -22.00 -12.53
N LYS A 393 -19.26 -22.54 -11.94
CA LYS A 393 -19.21 -23.27 -10.68
C LYS A 393 -18.27 -24.48 -10.77
N LYS A 394 -18.49 -25.36 -11.75
CA LYS A 394 -17.65 -26.55 -11.95
C LYS A 394 -16.17 -26.16 -12.14
N LYS A 395 -15.92 -25.11 -12.91
CA LYS A 395 -14.56 -24.60 -13.11
C LYS A 395 -13.96 -24.05 -11.83
N LEU A 396 -14.73 -23.35 -11.01
CA LEU A 396 -14.26 -22.85 -9.73
C LEU A 396 -13.99 -23.99 -8.74
N ASP A 397 -14.72 -25.10 -8.78
CA ASP A 397 -14.41 -26.27 -7.95
C ASP A 397 -13.02 -26.86 -8.29
N GLU A 398 -12.71 -26.96 -9.58
CA GLU A 398 -11.47 -27.52 -10.12
C GLU A 398 -10.26 -26.56 -10.12
N HIS A 399 -10.50 -25.24 -10.07
CA HIS A 399 -9.48 -24.21 -10.27
C HIS A 399 -9.40 -23.22 -9.10
N VAL A 400 -8.23 -22.59 -8.93
CA VAL A 400 -8.04 -21.53 -7.92
C VAL A 400 -8.58 -20.20 -8.41
N THR A 401 -8.34 -19.88 -9.68
CA THR A 401 -8.79 -18.63 -10.31
C THR A 401 -9.70 -18.91 -11.49
N LEU A 402 -10.87 -18.29 -11.51
CA LEU A 402 -11.78 -18.23 -12.63
C LEU A 402 -11.74 -16.83 -13.26
N VAL A 403 -11.30 -16.73 -14.51
CA VAL A 403 -11.36 -15.49 -15.28
C VAL A 403 -12.65 -15.50 -16.10
N ILE A 404 -13.56 -14.57 -15.79
CA ILE A 404 -14.76 -14.33 -16.61
C ILE A 404 -14.52 -13.12 -17.51
N HIS A 405 -14.72 -13.28 -18.81
CA HIS A 405 -14.45 -12.23 -19.78
C HIS A 405 -15.60 -12.01 -20.76
N SER A 406 -15.75 -10.76 -21.19
CA SER A 406 -16.72 -10.38 -22.21
C SER A 406 -16.30 -9.07 -22.88
N LYS A 407 -16.78 -8.79 -24.08
CA LYS A 407 -16.87 -7.45 -24.66
C LYS A 407 -17.82 -6.58 -23.81
N VAL A 408 -17.66 -5.26 -23.93
CA VAL A 408 -18.53 -4.29 -23.26
C VAL A 408 -19.96 -4.45 -23.78
N GLY A 409 -20.94 -4.40 -22.88
CA GLY A 409 -22.36 -4.57 -23.24
C GLY A 409 -22.87 -6.02 -23.15
N ASN A 410 -22.02 -7.04 -23.01
CA ASN A 410 -22.47 -8.45 -22.93
C ASN A 410 -22.93 -8.92 -21.53
N GLY A 411 -23.16 -8.00 -20.58
CA GLY A 411 -23.78 -8.33 -19.29
C GLY A 411 -22.84 -8.92 -18.22
N LYS A 412 -21.52 -8.73 -18.31
CA LYS A 412 -20.56 -9.27 -17.32
C LYS A 412 -20.88 -8.88 -15.87
N SER A 413 -21.22 -7.61 -15.60
CA SER A 413 -21.56 -7.17 -14.23
C SER A 413 -22.84 -7.83 -13.69
N VAL A 414 -23.81 -8.08 -14.58
CA VAL A 414 -25.04 -8.81 -14.27
C VAL A 414 -24.71 -10.26 -13.92
N PHE A 415 -23.94 -10.92 -14.78
CA PHE A 415 -23.51 -12.30 -14.56
C PHE A 415 -22.66 -12.46 -13.29
N GLY A 416 -21.74 -11.54 -13.02
CA GLY A 416 -20.93 -11.55 -11.80
C GLY A 416 -21.79 -11.50 -10.53
N SER A 417 -22.92 -10.80 -10.58
CA SER A 417 -23.89 -10.73 -9.46
C SER A 417 -24.68 -12.03 -9.31
N GLN A 418 -25.14 -12.62 -10.42
CA GLN A 418 -25.79 -13.94 -10.43
C GLN A 418 -24.85 -15.05 -9.93
N LEU A 419 -23.57 -15.01 -10.34
CA LEU A 419 -22.57 -15.99 -9.91
C LEU A 419 -22.32 -15.91 -8.40
N LYS A 420 -22.25 -14.71 -7.82
CA LYS A 420 -22.16 -14.53 -6.36
C LYS A 420 -23.35 -15.19 -5.65
N ILE A 421 -24.56 -14.97 -6.14
CA ILE A 421 -25.78 -15.58 -5.58
C ILE A 421 -25.68 -17.11 -5.63
N LYS A 422 -25.35 -17.66 -6.81
CA LYS A 422 -25.22 -19.10 -7.03
C LYS A 422 -24.17 -19.76 -6.14
N LEU A 423 -23.00 -19.15 -6.00
CA LEU A 423 -21.90 -19.67 -5.19
C LEU A 423 -22.27 -19.65 -3.70
N THR A 424 -22.88 -18.57 -3.21
CA THR A 424 -23.31 -18.50 -1.81
C THR A 424 -24.41 -19.51 -1.47
N GLN A 425 -25.37 -19.76 -2.38
CA GLN A 425 -26.35 -20.84 -2.21
C GLN A 425 -25.71 -22.24 -2.08
N GLN A 426 -24.47 -22.39 -2.53
CA GLN A 426 -23.69 -23.63 -2.46
C GLN A 426 -22.65 -23.63 -1.33
N GLY A 427 -22.74 -22.68 -0.41
CA GLY A 427 -21.91 -22.62 0.80
C GLY A 427 -20.59 -21.86 0.66
N TYR A 428 -20.32 -21.22 -0.48
CA TYR A 428 -19.16 -20.32 -0.61
C TYR A 428 -19.45 -18.97 0.04
N GLN A 429 -18.42 -18.35 0.63
CA GLN A 429 -18.55 -17.00 1.19
C GLN A 429 -18.00 -15.97 0.20
N CYS A 430 -18.88 -15.26 -0.50
CA CYS A 430 -18.49 -14.36 -1.58
C CYS A 430 -18.17 -12.93 -1.09
N PHE A 431 -17.00 -12.43 -1.45
CA PHE A 431 -16.54 -11.07 -1.17
C PHE A 431 -16.18 -10.36 -2.47
N SER A 432 -16.49 -9.07 -2.60
CA SER A 432 -16.03 -8.24 -3.72
C SER A 432 -15.04 -7.20 -3.23
N LEU A 433 -13.86 -7.13 -3.86
CA LEU A 433 -12.91 -6.05 -3.58
C LEU A 433 -13.50 -4.72 -4.04
N ARG A 434 -13.48 -3.73 -3.16
CA ARG A 434 -13.90 -2.36 -3.49
C ARG A 434 -12.94 -1.74 -4.50
N ASN A 435 -13.50 -0.91 -5.38
CA ASN A 435 -12.71 -0.23 -6.42
C ASN A 435 -11.62 0.63 -5.80
N ASP A 436 -10.44 0.61 -6.43
CA ASP A 436 -9.30 1.48 -6.14
C ASP A 436 -8.78 1.42 -4.69
N ILE A 437 -9.11 0.35 -3.96
CA ILE A 437 -8.67 0.13 -2.58
C ILE A 437 -7.71 -1.06 -2.53
N THR A 438 -6.59 -0.87 -1.83
CA THR A 438 -5.73 -1.99 -1.41
C THR A 438 -6.41 -2.73 -0.27
N PRO A 439 -6.51 -4.08 -0.32
CA PRO A 439 -7.00 -4.88 0.79
C PRO A 439 -6.35 -4.52 2.13
N LEU A 440 -7.16 -4.41 3.17
CA LEU A 440 -6.65 -4.17 4.51
C LEU A 440 -6.14 -5.49 5.11
N PRO A 441 -4.98 -5.53 5.80
CA PRO A 441 -4.46 -6.73 6.44
C PRO A 441 -5.49 -7.39 7.38
N GLN A 442 -6.20 -6.58 8.16
CA GLN A 442 -7.22 -7.09 9.07
C GLN A 442 -8.44 -7.71 8.36
N ASP A 443 -8.79 -7.23 7.16
CA ASP A 443 -9.84 -7.83 6.34
C ASP A 443 -9.36 -9.18 5.77
N ILE A 444 -8.09 -9.28 5.39
CA ILE A 444 -7.47 -10.54 4.93
C ILE A 444 -7.43 -11.56 6.09
N GLU A 445 -7.04 -11.12 7.28
CA GLU A 445 -7.08 -11.94 8.50
C GLU A 445 -8.48 -12.48 8.79
N TYR A 446 -9.52 -11.65 8.61
CA TYR A 446 -10.91 -12.10 8.75
C TYR A 446 -11.22 -13.25 7.79
N LEU A 447 -10.77 -13.17 6.54
CA LEU A 447 -10.98 -14.23 5.54
C LEU A 447 -10.26 -15.55 5.87
N LYS A 448 -9.13 -15.52 6.60
CA LYS A 448 -8.38 -16.74 6.98
C LYS A 448 -9.20 -17.70 7.86
N ASP A 449 -10.16 -17.18 8.61
CA ASP A 449 -11.00 -17.99 9.52
C ASP A 449 -12.26 -18.55 8.85
N LEU A 450 -12.52 -18.16 7.59
CA LEU A 450 -13.74 -18.52 6.90
C LEU A 450 -13.60 -19.84 6.13
N SER A 451 -14.70 -20.59 6.07
CA SER A 451 -14.81 -21.75 5.19
C SER A 451 -15.10 -21.29 3.77
N ALA A 452 -14.24 -21.70 2.83
CA ALA A 452 -14.41 -21.50 1.39
C ALA A 452 -14.72 -20.05 0.95
N PRO A 453 -13.87 -19.05 1.29
CA PRO A 453 -14.05 -17.69 0.80
C PRO A 453 -13.73 -17.59 -0.70
N VAL A 454 -14.53 -16.78 -1.41
CA VAL A 454 -14.32 -16.45 -2.83
C VAL A 454 -14.23 -14.94 -2.97
N VAL A 455 -13.11 -14.46 -3.50
CA VAL A 455 -12.88 -13.02 -3.73
C VAL A 455 -13.07 -12.67 -5.20
N PHE A 456 -14.02 -11.76 -5.45
CA PHE A 456 -14.30 -11.19 -6.75
C PHE A 456 -13.48 -9.92 -6.96
N PHE A 457 -12.80 -9.86 -8.11
CA PHE A 457 -12.10 -8.68 -8.60
C PHE A 457 -12.85 -8.13 -9.82
N PRO A 458 -13.61 -7.03 -9.68
CA PRO A 458 -14.35 -6.41 -10.79
C PRO A 458 -13.44 -5.88 -11.91
N HIS A 459 -12.16 -5.65 -11.59
CA HIS A 459 -11.17 -5.09 -12.50
C HIS A 459 -9.86 -5.87 -12.45
N TYR A 460 -9.33 -6.21 -13.62
CA TYR A 460 -8.08 -6.95 -13.77
C TYR A 460 -6.87 -6.26 -13.11
N ASP A 461 -6.72 -4.94 -13.27
CA ASP A 461 -5.56 -4.23 -12.72
C ASP A 461 -5.53 -4.31 -11.18
N SER A 462 -6.70 -4.29 -10.54
CA SER A 462 -6.82 -4.52 -9.10
C SER A 462 -6.48 -5.97 -8.73
N ALA A 463 -6.90 -6.95 -9.53
CA ALA A 463 -6.53 -8.35 -9.34
C ALA A 463 -5.00 -8.53 -9.40
N VAL A 464 -4.36 -8.09 -10.47
CA VAL A 464 -2.89 -8.20 -10.63
C VAL A 464 -2.15 -7.57 -9.44
N THR A 465 -2.64 -6.44 -8.96
CA THR A 465 -2.01 -5.71 -7.86
C THR A 465 -2.19 -6.42 -6.52
N ASN A 466 -3.38 -6.96 -6.25
CA ASN A 466 -3.80 -7.33 -4.88
C ASN A 466 -4.05 -8.82 -4.65
N ILE A 467 -4.24 -9.64 -5.70
CA ILE A 467 -4.67 -11.05 -5.57
C ILE A 467 -3.68 -11.90 -4.76
N HIS A 468 -2.39 -11.60 -4.87
CA HIS A 468 -1.33 -12.28 -4.15
C HIS A 468 -1.46 -12.15 -2.61
N LEU A 469 -2.16 -11.13 -2.11
CA LEU A 469 -2.41 -10.93 -0.68
C LEU A 469 -3.38 -11.97 -0.11
N PHE A 470 -4.20 -12.58 -0.96
CA PHE A 470 -5.19 -13.59 -0.59
C PHE A 470 -4.73 -15.02 -0.94
N ALA A 471 -3.49 -15.18 -1.42
CA ALA A 471 -3.00 -16.46 -1.90
C ALA A 471 -3.05 -17.53 -0.79
N GLY A 472 -3.66 -18.68 -1.11
CA GLY A 472 -3.86 -19.78 -0.16
C GLY A 472 -5.06 -19.62 0.78
N ILE A 473 -5.72 -18.46 0.78
CA ILE A 473 -6.85 -18.15 1.67
C ILE A 473 -8.17 -18.35 0.95
N ALA A 474 -8.27 -17.89 -0.30
CA ALA A 474 -9.51 -17.85 -1.06
C ALA A 474 -9.36 -18.39 -2.49
N LYS A 475 -10.51 -18.72 -3.09
CA LYS A 475 -10.63 -18.85 -4.55
C LYS A 475 -10.95 -17.49 -5.17
N PHE A 476 -10.71 -17.33 -6.46
CA PHE A 476 -10.79 -16.03 -7.13
C PHE A 476 -11.70 -16.04 -8.35
N VAL A 477 -12.47 -14.97 -8.50
CA VAL A 477 -13.17 -14.64 -9.75
C VAL A 477 -12.66 -13.29 -10.25
N VAL A 478 -12.07 -13.26 -11.43
CA VAL A 478 -11.49 -12.05 -12.02
C VAL A 478 -12.28 -11.66 -13.26
N GLU A 479 -12.86 -10.46 -13.24
CA GLU A 479 -13.61 -9.88 -14.35
C GLU A 479 -12.69 -9.16 -15.33
N MET A 480 -12.77 -9.51 -16.62
CA MET A 480 -11.94 -8.92 -17.68
C MET A 480 -12.76 -8.51 -18.90
N GLN A 481 -12.23 -7.56 -19.67
CA GLN A 481 -12.69 -7.34 -21.04
C GLN A 481 -11.97 -8.33 -21.98
N THR A 482 -12.68 -8.88 -22.97
CA THR A 482 -12.10 -9.84 -23.92
C THR A 482 -10.89 -9.25 -24.67
N SER A 483 -10.94 -7.97 -25.04
CA SER A 483 -9.82 -7.25 -25.67
C SER A 483 -8.56 -7.20 -24.79
N ILE A 484 -8.72 -6.85 -23.51
CA ILE A 484 -7.63 -6.79 -22.53
C ILE A 484 -7.04 -8.18 -22.30
N LEU A 485 -7.89 -9.19 -22.16
CA LEU A 485 -7.47 -10.57 -21.96
C LEU A 485 -6.56 -11.04 -23.11
N ASN A 486 -6.96 -10.81 -24.36
CA ASN A 486 -6.19 -11.23 -25.53
C ASN A 486 -4.77 -10.64 -25.57
N VAL A 487 -4.61 -9.38 -25.15
CA VAL A 487 -3.30 -8.70 -25.14
C VAL A 487 -2.45 -9.11 -23.93
N ARG A 488 -3.09 -9.36 -22.78
CA ARG A 488 -2.42 -9.61 -21.49
C ARG A 488 -2.42 -11.08 -21.06
N MET A 489 -2.66 -12.01 -21.98
CA MET A 489 -2.73 -13.45 -21.68
C MET A 489 -1.50 -13.99 -20.94
N GLN A 490 -0.30 -13.53 -21.32
CA GLN A 490 0.94 -13.97 -20.67
C GLN A 490 1.00 -13.46 -19.22
N GLU A 491 0.66 -12.20 -19.00
CA GLU A 491 0.60 -11.61 -17.67
C GLU A 491 -0.44 -12.30 -16.77
N VAL A 492 -1.60 -12.67 -17.32
CA VAL A 492 -2.63 -13.43 -16.61
C VAL A 492 -2.07 -14.76 -16.09
N ARG A 493 -1.31 -15.49 -16.92
CA ARG A 493 -0.69 -16.77 -16.56
C ARG A 493 0.41 -16.60 -15.51
N ASP A 494 1.16 -15.52 -15.59
CA ASP A 494 2.33 -15.30 -14.74
C ASP A 494 1.97 -14.68 -13.38
N LYS A 495 0.94 -13.82 -13.33
CA LYS A 495 0.62 -13.03 -12.14
C LYS A 495 -0.60 -13.51 -11.36
N LEU A 496 -1.55 -14.20 -11.97
CA LEU A 496 -2.71 -14.73 -11.25
C LEU A 496 -2.42 -16.10 -10.63
N PRO A 497 -2.97 -16.44 -9.45
CA PRO A 497 -2.78 -17.74 -8.83
C PRO A 497 -3.40 -18.87 -9.66
N GLY A 498 -2.60 -19.84 -10.08
CA GLY A 498 -3.06 -21.02 -10.81
C GLY A 498 -3.46 -22.19 -9.91
N PRO A 499 -4.17 -23.22 -10.44
CA PRO A 499 -4.67 -23.35 -11.83
C PRO A 499 -5.77 -22.33 -12.19
N ILE A 500 -5.77 -21.88 -13.47
CA ILE A 500 -6.66 -20.82 -13.99
C ILE A 500 -7.64 -21.37 -15.02
N ALA A 501 -8.93 -21.16 -14.81
CA ALA A 501 -9.99 -21.39 -15.80
C ALA A 501 -10.42 -20.07 -16.46
N ARG A 502 -10.91 -20.15 -17.70
CA ARG A 502 -11.45 -19.00 -18.45
C ARG A 502 -12.83 -19.34 -18.97
N VAL A 503 -13.78 -18.41 -18.83
CA VAL A 503 -15.14 -18.54 -19.37
C VAL A 503 -15.52 -17.25 -20.09
N SER A 504 -15.95 -17.38 -21.34
CA SER A 504 -16.49 -16.29 -22.14
C SER A 504 -17.98 -16.11 -21.83
N LEU A 505 -18.41 -14.86 -21.70
CA LEU A 505 -19.81 -14.47 -21.52
C LEU A 505 -20.38 -13.76 -22.74
N ASP A 506 -19.67 -13.80 -23.88
CA ASP A 506 -20.03 -13.03 -25.06
C ASP A 506 -21.32 -13.54 -25.72
N GLN A 507 -21.49 -14.85 -25.81
CA GLN A 507 -22.62 -15.48 -26.50
C GLN A 507 -23.70 -15.92 -25.51
N LEU A 508 -24.96 -15.76 -25.94
CA LEU A 508 -26.14 -16.34 -25.30
C LEU A 508 -26.44 -17.70 -25.91
N ASP A 509 -26.69 -18.70 -25.08
CA ASP A 509 -27.16 -20.00 -25.55
C ASP A 509 -28.68 -19.99 -25.88
N ARG A 510 -29.18 -21.09 -26.41
CA ARG A 510 -30.59 -21.24 -26.79
C ARG A 510 -31.56 -21.00 -25.63
N ASP A 511 -31.21 -21.37 -24.41
CA ASP A 511 -32.07 -21.19 -23.22
C ASP A 511 -31.98 -19.75 -22.70
N ASP A 512 -30.81 -19.13 -22.78
CA ASP A 512 -30.59 -17.71 -22.52
C ASP A 512 -31.43 -16.83 -23.45
N VAL A 513 -31.44 -17.15 -24.76
CA VAL A 513 -32.23 -16.44 -25.76
C VAL A 513 -33.73 -16.57 -25.49
N ARG A 514 -34.19 -17.77 -25.10
CA ARG A 514 -35.59 -17.99 -24.69
C ARG A 514 -35.95 -17.13 -23.48
N SER A 515 -35.05 -17.08 -22.50
CA SER A 515 -35.18 -16.27 -21.29
C SER A 515 -35.20 -14.77 -21.59
N LEU A 516 -34.36 -14.31 -22.52
CA LEU A 516 -34.35 -12.93 -22.99
C LEU A 516 -35.67 -12.54 -23.67
N ARG A 517 -36.22 -13.39 -24.55
CA ARG A 517 -37.53 -13.14 -25.18
C ARG A 517 -38.64 -12.98 -24.13
N ALA A 518 -38.66 -13.86 -23.13
CA ALA A 518 -39.63 -13.80 -22.05
C ALA A 518 -39.48 -12.51 -21.22
N LEU A 519 -38.25 -12.11 -20.89
CA LEU A 519 -37.96 -10.88 -20.16
C LEU A 519 -38.42 -9.64 -20.94
N LEU A 520 -38.11 -9.57 -22.25
CA LEU A 520 -38.51 -8.46 -23.13
C LEU A 520 -40.03 -8.37 -23.25
N SER A 521 -40.72 -9.50 -23.45
CA SER A 521 -42.18 -9.54 -23.52
C SER A 521 -42.81 -9.02 -22.22
N LYS A 522 -42.26 -9.39 -21.05
CA LYS A 522 -42.71 -8.91 -19.74
C LYS A 522 -42.43 -7.41 -19.53
N ALA A 523 -41.35 -6.91 -20.11
CA ALA A 523 -40.98 -5.50 -20.07
C ALA A 523 -41.83 -4.62 -21.02
N GLY A 524 -42.79 -5.19 -21.76
CA GLY A 524 -43.59 -4.48 -22.75
C GLY A 524 -42.85 -4.20 -24.06
N LEU A 525 -41.69 -4.84 -24.28
CA LEU A 525 -40.85 -4.68 -25.47
C LEU A 525 -41.15 -5.77 -26.50
N SER A 526 -42.43 -5.90 -26.89
CA SER A 526 -42.94 -6.99 -27.74
C SER A 526 -42.32 -7.04 -29.15
N THR A 527 -42.02 -5.89 -29.73
CA THR A 527 -41.31 -5.82 -31.03
C THR A 527 -39.92 -6.43 -30.93
N LEU A 528 -39.18 -6.09 -29.86
CA LEU A 528 -37.84 -6.62 -29.62
C LEU A 528 -37.87 -8.10 -29.23
N SER A 529 -38.88 -8.55 -28.46
CA SER A 529 -39.00 -9.96 -28.08
C SER A 529 -39.24 -10.89 -29.27
N ASN A 530 -39.84 -10.39 -30.35
CA ASN A 530 -40.10 -11.13 -31.57
C ASN A 530 -39.04 -10.91 -32.66
N SER A 531 -37.95 -10.19 -32.35
CA SER A 531 -36.92 -9.88 -33.33
C SER A 531 -36.24 -11.17 -33.84
N PRO A 532 -36.06 -11.32 -35.17
CA PRO A 532 -35.43 -12.50 -35.77
C PRO A 532 -33.93 -12.61 -35.42
N ILE A 533 -33.32 -11.53 -34.93
CA ILE A 533 -31.92 -11.54 -34.50
C ILE A 533 -31.68 -12.37 -33.24
N LEU A 534 -32.72 -12.59 -32.42
CA LEU A 534 -32.65 -13.37 -31.20
C LEU A 534 -32.50 -14.86 -31.55
N LYS A 535 -31.28 -15.33 -31.75
CA LYS A 535 -30.93 -16.73 -32.07
C LYS A 535 -29.77 -17.23 -31.21
N ASP A 536 -29.60 -18.55 -31.17
CA ASP A 536 -28.49 -19.20 -30.46
C ASP A 536 -27.13 -18.65 -30.93
N GLY A 537 -26.23 -18.38 -29.98
CA GLY A 537 -24.91 -17.80 -30.25
C GLY A 537 -24.90 -16.28 -30.42
N LEU A 538 -26.03 -15.59 -30.26
CA LEU A 538 -26.11 -14.13 -30.31
C LEU A 538 -25.26 -13.47 -29.22
N GLU A 539 -24.55 -12.40 -29.57
CA GLU A 539 -23.96 -11.51 -28.58
C GLU A 539 -25.00 -10.50 -28.09
N PHE A 540 -25.17 -10.38 -26.77
CA PHE A 540 -26.17 -9.47 -26.20
C PHE A 540 -25.95 -8.01 -26.60
N ARG A 541 -24.68 -7.61 -26.78
CA ARG A 541 -24.28 -6.29 -27.28
C ARG A 541 -24.81 -6.02 -28.69
N GLU A 542 -24.73 -7.00 -29.60
CA GLU A 542 -25.21 -6.84 -30.98
C GLU A 542 -26.72 -6.61 -30.97
N PHE A 543 -27.46 -7.39 -30.18
CA PHE A 543 -28.88 -7.16 -29.98
C PHE A 543 -29.20 -5.76 -29.44
N LEU A 544 -28.43 -5.26 -28.47
CA LEU A 544 -28.65 -3.90 -27.95
C LEU A 544 -28.39 -2.84 -29.01
N LEU A 545 -27.31 -2.96 -29.80
CA LEU A 545 -26.99 -1.99 -30.86
C LEU A 545 -28.08 -1.95 -31.93
N ASP A 546 -28.50 -3.11 -32.41
CA ASP A 546 -29.51 -3.22 -33.46
C ASP A 546 -30.88 -2.72 -32.96
N ALA A 547 -31.22 -3.01 -31.70
CA ALA A 547 -32.44 -2.47 -31.07
C ALA A 547 -32.45 -0.94 -30.95
N TYR A 548 -31.28 -0.29 -30.88
CA TYR A 548 -31.16 1.17 -30.88
C TYR A 548 -31.17 1.76 -32.29
N GLU A 549 -30.66 1.04 -33.29
CA GLU A 549 -30.64 1.48 -34.69
C GLU A 549 -32.02 1.39 -35.33
N ASP A 550 -32.81 0.36 -35.03
CA ASP A 550 -34.20 0.17 -35.51
C ASP A 550 -35.22 1.22 -34.97
N GLN A 551 -34.81 2.09 -34.03
CA GLN A 551 -35.64 3.19 -33.51
C GLN A 551 -35.48 4.52 -34.27
N LYS A 552 -34.59 4.59 -35.26
CA LYS A 552 -34.48 5.71 -36.21
C LYS A 552 -35.19 5.39 -37.51
#